data_AF-A0A9X3J1D4-F1
#
_entry.id   AF-A0A9X3J1D4-F1
#
_cell.length_a   1.000
_cell.length_b   1.000
_cell.length_c   1.000
_cell.angle_alpha   90.00
_cell.angle_beta   90.00
_cell.angle_gamma   90.00
#
_symmetry.space_group_name_H-M   'P 1'
#
loop_
_entity.id
_entity.type
_entity.pdbx_description
1 polymer ?
#
loop_
_entity_poly.entity_id
_entity_poly.type
_entity_poly.pdbx_seq_one_letter_code
_entity_poly.pdbx_strand_id
1 'polypeptide(L)'
;MFKNHPRGLPVLFFTEMWERFGFYLMLGIFTLYMKAGADAAMPAKSGLGLAPQHASDIYGTYIALVYLTPFIGGLLADRILGYRRAIVIGGVLMGLGYSGLAIPGYGPWFFLSLLLIIVGNGFFKPNISTLVGNLYNNEQYKEHKDAGFNIFYMGINIGAFVCNFVAAYLRNTYGWGYAFLAAGIGMFFGVGWFLTGMKHTAEADVLKPTKPGDQPVGQILAAVFGPAALFAAVGWFIPSLVGGEGWTVFGSKSNDAFLFACLPVTWFYYRLWKGSDGEDKERIGALLPLFAAVIAFWAIFHQNGDALTTWADRYTRREIPEAAAPLLEGVGGVQRVDTSLREITVTDDHGNPVLGPDGKPAKELGPDPYFNNVPKSEWPPPPAPACKAEVLTPETEASARRPRPSWCRPSCSSRSTRSSSCS
;
A
#
# COMPACT_ATOMS: atom_id res chain seq x y z
N MET A 1 7.58 17.34 24.16
CA MET A 1 8.28 16.69 23.04
C MET A 1 9.36 17.58 22.45
N PHE A 2 9.04 18.76 21.90
CA PHE A 2 9.98 19.55 21.08
C PHE A 2 10.82 20.62 21.82
N LYS A 3 10.82 20.65 23.16
CA LYS A 3 11.61 21.63 23.92
C LYS A 3 13.11 21.35 23.70
N ASN A 4 13.93 22.39 23.57
CA ASN A 4 15.37 22.31 23.32
C ASN A 4 15.78 21.68 21.96
N HIS A 5 14.84 21.55 21.03
CA HIS A 5 15.11 21.08 19.68
C HIS A 5 14.98 22.21 18.65
N PRO A 6 15.67 22.11 17.49
CA PRO A 6 15.51 23.05 16.39
C PRO A 6 14.04 23.20 15.98
N ARG A 7 13.62 24.43 15.64
CA ARG A 7 12.24 24.69 15.17
C ARG A 7 11.89 23.95 13.87
N GLY A 8 12.89 23.45 13.13
CA GLY A 8 12.69 22.56 12.00
C GLY A 8 12.20 21.17 12.38
N LEU A 9 12.51 20.66 13.59
CA LEU A 9 12.15 19.29 13.98
C LEU A 9 10.62 19.05 13.97
N PRO A 10 9.76 19.91 14.57
CA PRO A 10 8.30 19.74 14.45
C PRO A 10 7.82 19.76 13.00
N VAL A 11 8.44 20.57 12.13
CA VAL A 11 8.08 20.63 10.70
C VAL A 11 8.34 19.27 10.06
N LEU A 12 9.53 18.71 10.25
CA LEU A 12 9.91 17.42 9.67
C LEU A 12 9.13 16.26 10.29
N PHE A 13 8.88 16.29 11.60
CA PHE A 13 8.07 15.31 12.31
C PHE A 13 6.67 15.16 11.68
N PHE A 14 5.91 16.24 11.54
CA PHE A 14 4.54 16.16 11.01
C PHE A 14 4.52 15.88 9.51
N THR A 15 5.51 16.38 8.77
CA THR A 15 5.66 16.08 7.33
C THR A 15 5.89 14.58 7.12
N GLU A 16 6.80 13.98 7.89
CA GLU A 16 7.08 12.55 7.88
C GLU A 16 5.88 11.72 8.37
N MET A 17 5.20 12.16 9.43
CA MET A 17 4.01 11.48 9.96
C MET A 17 2.93 11.33 8.87
N TRP A 18 2.66 12.39 8.11
CA TRP A 18 1.67 12.35 7.02
C TRP A 18 2.10 11.48 5.84
N GLU A 19 3.38 11.49 5.50
CA GLU A 19 3.90 10.61 4.45
C GLU A 19 3.83 9.14 4.88
N ARG A 20 4.19 8.83 6.14
CA ARG A 20 4.07 7.48 6.71
C ARG A 20 2.61 7.04 6.84
N PHE A 21 1.70 7.95 7.17
CA PHE A 21 0.26 7.68 7.12
C PHE A 21 -0.15 7.17 5.73
N GLY A 22 0.25 7.87 4.66
CA GLY A 22 -0.08 7.45 3.30
C GLY A 22 0.58 6.14 2.89
N PHE A 23 1.87 5.98 3.19
CA PHE A 23 2.65 4.79 2.86
C PHE A 23 2.09 3.52 3.51
N TYR A 24 1.85 3.56 4.83
CA TYR A 24 1.32 2.40 5.55
C TYR A 24 -0.17 2.15 5.26
N LEU A 25 -0.96 3.19 4.96
CA LEU A 25 -2.32 3.01 4.45
C LEU A 25 -2.29 2.16 3.19
N MET A 26 -1.50 2.59 2.20
CA MET A 26 -1.36 1.85 0.95
C MET A 26 -0.85 0.43 1.23
N LEU A 27 0.25 0.28 1.98
CA LEU A 27 0.85 -1.02 2.28
C LEU A 27 -0.16 -2.02 2.88
N GLY A 28 -1.02 -1.56 3.79
CA GLY A 28 -1.98 -2.41 4.48
C GLY A 28 -3.15 -2.90 3.62
N ILE A 29 -3.50 -2.20 2.54
CA ILE A 29 -4.69 -2.53 1.72
C ILE A 29 -4.36 -2.86 0.26
N PHE A 30 -3.14 -2.61 -0.20
CA PHE A 30 -2.79 -2.66 -1.63
C PHE A 30 -2.92 -4.06 -2.23
N THR A 31 -2.34 -5.06 -1.59
CA THR A 31 -2.45 -6.47 -2.02
C THR A 31 -3.91 -6.95 -1.97
N LEU A 32 -4.65 -6.55 -0.93
CA LEU A 32 -6.06 -6.90 -0.79
C LEU A 32 -6.90 -6.26 -1.92
N TYR A 33 -6.63 -5.00 -2.27
CA TYR A 33 -7.29 -4.31 -3.39
C TYR A 33 -7.03 -5.01 -4.72
N MET A 34 -5.78 -5.42 -4.97
CA MET A 34 -5.41 -6.12 -6.21
C MET A 34 -6.10 -7.48 -6.33
N LYS A 35 -6.18 -8.25 -5.23
CA LYS A 35 -6.79 -9.59 -5.21
C LYS A 35 -8.32 -9.57 -5.09
N ALA A 36 -8.90 -8.52 -4.51
CA ALA A 36 -10.34 -8.42 -4.33
C ALA A 36 -11.08 -8.46 -5.67
N GLY A 37 -12.13 -9.28 -5.76
CA GLY A 37 -12.94 -9.44 -6.96
C GLY A 37 -13.76 -8.19 -7.29
N ALA A 38 -14.35 -8.20 -8.49
CA ALA A 38 -15.31 -7.18 -8.89
C ALA A 38 -16.61 -7.36 -8.10
N ASP A 39 -17.10 -6.28 -7.50
CA ASP A 39 -18.41 -6.23 -6.85
C ASP A 39 -19.37 -5.48 -7.78
N ALA A 40 -20.23 -6.23 -8.46
CA ALA A 40 -21.21 -5.68 -9.40
C ALA A 40 -22.29 -4.85 -8.70
N ALA A 41 -22.55 -5.09 -7.41
CA ALA A 41 -23.53 -4.35 -6.62
C ALA A 41 -22.96 -3.04 -6.06
N MET A 42 -21.65 -2.99 -5.79
CA MET A 42 -20.93 -1.79 -5.35
C MET A 42 -19.63 -1.59 -6.16
N PRO A 43 -19.70 -0.92 -7.33
CA PRO A 43 -18.54 -0.70 -8.18
C PRO A 43 -17.38 0.02 -7.48
N ALA A 44 -17.66 0.93 -6.54
CA ALA A 44 -16.64 1.62 -5.73
C ALA A 44 -15.87 0.69 -4.77
N LYS A 45 -16.43 -0.49 -4.46
CA LYS A 45 -15.81 -1.54 -3.65
C LYS A 45 -15.19 -2.66 -4.48
N SER A 46 -15.30 -2.58 -5.81
CA SER A 46 -14.64 -3.52 -6.70
C SER A 46 -13.12 -3.41 -6.57
N GLY A 47 -12.45 -4.54 -6.34
CA GLY A 47 -11.01 -4.63 -6.51
C GLY A 47 -10.63 -4.93 -7.96
N LEU A 48 -9.37 -5.31 -8.18
CA LEU A 48 -8.87 -5.59 -9.53
C LEU A 48 -9.07 -7.04 -9.99
N GLY A 49 -9.37 -7.96 -9.06
CA GLY A 49 -9.57 -9.38 -9.35
C GLY A 49 -8.34 -10.08 -9.93
N LEU A 50 -7.14 -9.62 -9.59
CA LEU A 50 -5.88 -10.19 -10.10
C LEU A 50 -5.58 -11.54 -9.43
N ALA A 51 -4.92 -12.42 -10.17
CA ALA A 51 -4.40 -13.65 -9.61
C ALA A 51 -3.42 -13.37 -8.45
N PRO A 52 -3.43 -14.16 -7.36
CA PRO A 52 -2.56 -13.96 -6.21
C PRO A 52 -1.09 -13.76 -6.58
N GLN A 53 -0.56 -14.63 -7.44
CA GLN A 53 0.82 -14.56 -7.91
C GLN A 53 1.13 -13.23 -8.60
N HIS A 54 0.24 -12.78 -9.49
CA HIS A 54 0.41 -11.52 -10.24
C HIS A 54 0.35 -10.29 -9.31
N ALA A 55 -0.54 -10.31 -8.31
CA ALA A 55 -0.60 -9.27 -7.30
C ALA A 55 0.68 -9.24 -6.42
N SER A 56 1.20 -10.42 -6.06
CA SER A 56 2.46 -10.56 -5.33
C SER A 56 3.66 -10.05 -6.13
N ASP A 57 3.72 -10.34 -7.44
CA ASP A 57 4.77 -9.84 -8.33
C ASP A 57 4.74 -8.30 -8.46
N ILE A 58 3.55 -7.70 -8.59
CA ILE A 58 3.38 -6.23 -8.60
C ILE A 58 3.80 -5.64 -7.26
N TYR A 59 3.35 -6.20 -6.15
CA TYR A 59 3.70 -5.73 -4.80
C TYR A 59 5.21 -5.79 -4.57
N GLY A 60 5.84 -6.93 -4.86
CA GLY A 60 7.28 -7.13 -4.69
C GLY A 60 8.10 -6.16 -5.52
N THR A 61 7.74 -5.99 -6.80
CA THR A 61 8.41 -5.04 -7.71
C THR A 61 8.21 -3.59 -7.24
N TYR A 62 7.00 -3.23 -6.82
CA TYR A 62 6.70 -1.90 -6.28
C TYR A 62 7.58 -1.59 -5.06
N ILE A 63 7.63 -2.48 -4.08
CA ILE A 63 8.45 -2.31 -2.87
C ILE A 63 9.93 -2.24 -3.24
N ALA A 64 10.42 -3.12 -4.11
CA ALA A 64 11.81 -3.09 -4.56
C ALA A 64 12.20 -1.73 -5.15
N LEU A 65 11.36 -1.15 -6.01
CA LEU A 65 11.60 0.16 -6.62
C LEU A 65 11.46 1.33 -5.63
N VAL A 66 10.54 1.24 -4.66
CA VAL A 66 10.42 2.19 -3.55
C VAL A 66 11.70 2.26 -2.72
N TYR A 67 12.41 1.14 -2.54
CA TYR A 67 13.68 1.12 -1.81
C TYR A 67 14.90 1.42 -2.69
N LEU A 68 14.80 1.24 -4.01
CA LEU A 68 15.87 1.55 -4.96
C LEU A 68 15.96 3.04 -5.32
N THR A 69 14.82 3.68 -5.58
CA THR A 69 14.77 5.08 -6.03
C THR A 69 15.30 6.13 -5.06
N PRO A 70 15.32 5.94 -3.71
CA PRO A 70 16.00 6.83 -2.77
C PRO A 70 17.48 7.07 -3.11
N PHE A 71 18.18 6.09 -3.68
CA PHE A 71 19.55 6.29 -4.14
C PHE A 71 19.64 7.41 -5.19
N ILE A 72 18.71 7.41 -6.15
CA ILE A 72 18.65 8.41 -7.22
C ILE A 72 18.23 9.76 -6.65
N GLY A 73 17.14 9.80 -5.89
CA GLY A 73 16.59 11.05 -5.36
C GLY A 73 17.48 11.73 -4.31
N GLY A 74 18.22 10.96 -3.52
CA GLY A 74 19.25 11.48 -2.61
C GLY A 74 20.43 12.08 -3.36
N LEU A 75 20.98 11.37 -4.35
CA LEU A 75 22.09 11.86 -5.16
C LEU A 75 21.74 13.15 -5.93
N LEU A 76 20.52 13.24 -6.46
CA LEU A 76 20.04 14.44 -7.15
C LEU A 76 19.84 15.62 -6.18
N ALA A 77 19.35 15.38 -4.97
CA ALA A 77 19.21 16.41 -3.95
C ALA A 77 20.56 16.93 -3.47
N ASP A 78 21.51 16.04 -3.20
CA ASP A 78 22.86 16.36 -2.74
C ASP A 78 23.63 17.26 -3.71
N ARG A 79 23.38 17.13 -5.03
CA ARG A 79 24.21 17.76 -6.06
C ARG A 79 23.53 18.81 -6.92
N ILE A 80 22.20 18.78 -7.04
CA ILE A 80 21.48 19.61 -8.03
C ILE A 80 20.29 20.32 -7.40
N LEU A 81 19.40 19.59 -6.73
CA LEU A 81 18.08 20.10 -6.35
C LEU A 81 18.05 20.80 -4.99
N GLY A 82 18.86 20.35 -4.04
CA GLY A 82 18.68 20.65 -2.61
C GLY A 82 17.56 19.80 -1.98
N TYR A 83 17.64 19.61 -0.67
CA TYR A 83 16.77 18.69 0.06
C TYR A 83 15.33 19.21 0.14
N ARG A 84 15.14 20.51 0.37
CA ARG A 84 13.78 21.07 0.49
C ARG A 84 12.97 20.92 -0.79
N ARG A 85 13.58 21.19 -1.95
CA ARG A 85 12.90 21.04 -3.24
C ARG A 85 12.60 19.57 -3.54
N ALA A 86 13.56 18.67 -3.26
CA ALA A 86 13.35 17.24 -3.43
C ALA A 86 12.19 16.72 -2.56
N ILE A 87 12.09 17.14 -1.29
CA ILE A 87 10.97 16.78 -0.42
C ILE A 87 9.63 17.26 -0.98
N VAL A 88 9.54 18.51 -1.46
CA VAL A 88 8.30 19.04 -2.05
C VAL A 88 7.91 18.29 -3.31
N ILE A 89 8.84 18.08 -4.24
CA ILE A 89 8.61 17.31 -5.47
C ILE A 89 8.15 15.89 -5.12
N GLY A 90 8.88 15.24 -4.21
CA GLY A 90 8.58 13.88 -3.78
C GLY A 90 7.19 13.75 -3.17
N GLY A 91 6.84 14.65 -2.27
CA GLY A 91 5.55 14.67 -1.62
C GLY A 91 4.38 14.95 -2.58
N VAL A 92 4.55 15.87 -3.52
CA VAL A 92 3.51 16.14 -4.54
C VAL A 92 3.31 14.94 -5.45
N LEU A 93 4.38 14.30 -5.92
CA LEU A 93 4.28 13.10 -6.76
C LEU A 93 3.60 11.94 -6.02
N MET A 94 3.94 11.70 -4.74
CA MET A 94 3.24 10.70 -3.93
C MET A 94 1.76 11.05 -3.73
N GLY A 95 1.44 12.31 -3.42
CA GLY A 95 0.04 12.74 -3.25
C GLY A 95 -0.79 12.53 -4.51
N LEU A 96 -0.24 12.85 -5.68
CA LEU A 96 -0.85 12.59 -6.98
C LEU A 96 -0.99 11.08 -7.27
N GLY A 97 0.05 10.30 -6.97
CA GLY A 97 0.02 8.85 -7.18
C GLY A 97 -1.00 8.14 -6.29
N TYR A 98 -1.08 8.45 -5.00
CA TYR A 98 -2.11 7.91 -4.12
C TYR A 98 -3.53 8.31 -4.58
N SER A 99 -3.70 9.56 -5.02
CA SER A 99 -4.97 10.01 -5.59
C SER A 99 -5.31 9.31 -6.91
N GLY A 100 -4.29 8.98 -7.72
CA GLY A 100 -4.46 8.23 -8.97
C GLY A 100 -4.91 6.78 -8.74
N LEU A 101 -4.49 6.14 -7.64
CA LEU A 101 -5.00 4.82 -7.23
C LEU A 101 -6.48 4.85 -6.83
N ALA A 102 -7.05 6.03 -6.58
CA ALA A 102 -8.50 6.16 -6.35
C ALA A 102 -9.32 5.95 -7.63
N ILE A 103 -8.69 6.05 -8.80
CA ILE A 103 -9.33 5.80 -10.10
C ILE A 103 -9.49 4.29 -10.27
N PRO A 104 -10.72 3.76 -10.41
CA PRO A 104 -10.93 2.32 -10.51
C PRO A 104 -10.32 1.74 -11.79
N GLY A 105 -9.78 0.52 -11.67
CA GLY A 105 -9.41 -0.32 -12.81
C GLY A 105 -7.92 -0.61 -12.91
N TYR A 106 -7.63 -1.70 -13.62
CA TYR A 106 -6.28 -2.13 -13.94
C TYR A 106 -5.91 -1.63 -15.34
N GLY A 107 -4.87 -0.80 -15.44
CA GLY A 107 -4.47 -0.19 -16.71
C GLY A 107 -3.34 0.84 -16.55
N PRO A 108 -3.11 1.68 -17.58
CA PRO A 108 -2.01 2.66 -17.56
C PRO A 108 -2.05 3.63 -16.38
N TRP A 109 -3.24 4.06 -15.94
CA TRP A 109 -3.41 4.95 -14.79
C TRP A 109 -2.97 4.32 -13.47
N PHE A 110 -3.22 3.02 -13.29
CA PHE A 110 -2.74 2.25 -12.14
C PHE A 110 -1.20 2.26 -12.08
N PHE A 111 -0.54 1.91 -13.20
CA PHE A 111 0.92 1.89 -13.26
C PHE A 111 1.55 3.27 -13.18
N LEU A 112 0.92 4.29 -13.77
CA LEU A 112 1.36 5.68 -13.62
C LEU A 112 1.30 6.11 -12.15
N SER A 113 0.24 5.74 -11.44
CA SER A 113 0.10 6.03 -10.01
C SER A 113 1.22 5.40 -9.19
N LEU A 114 1.53 4.11 -9.44
CA LEU A 114 2.66 3.44 -8.80
C LEU A 114 4.00 4.11 -9.13
N LEU A 115 4.22 4.48 -10.39
CA LEU A 115 5.43 5.18 -10.82
C LEU A 115 5.60 6.52 -10.10
N LEU A 116 4.53 7.31 -9.98
CA LEU A 116 4.55 8.57 -9.25
C LEU A 116 4.88 8.38 -7.77
N ILE A 117 4.35 7.34 -7.13
CA ILE A 117 4.65 7.02 -5.72
C ILE A 117 6.11 6.57 -5.57
N ILE A 118 6.59 5.69 -6.45
CA ILE A 118 7.97 5.20 -6.48
C ILE A 118 8.95 6.37 -6.60
N VAL A 119 8.80 7.20 -7.64
CA VAL A 119 9.69 8.36 -7.88
C VAL A 119 9.54 9.38 -6.75
N GLY A 120 8.31 9.60 -6.29
CA GLY A 120 8.02 10.54 -5.21
C GLY A 120 8.70 10.15 -3.89
N ASN A 121 8.60 8.87 -3.50
CA ASN A 121 9.31 8.34 -2.33
C ASN A 121 10.82 8.46 -2.49
N GLY A 122 11.35 8.21 -3.69
CA GLY A 122 12.77 8.37 -3.99
C GLY A 122 13.29 9.78 -3.70
N PHE A 123 12.51 10.82 -4.04
CA PHE A 123 12.88 12.21 -3.73
C PHE A 123 12.57 12.63 -2.30
N PHE A 124 11.57 12.04 -1.64
CA PHE A 124 11.17 12.45 -0.31
C PHE A 124 12.04 11.83 0.79
N LYS A 125 12.14 10.49 0.78
CA LYS A 125 12.61 9.70 1.92
C LYS A 125 14.06 9.91 2.34
N PRO A 126 15.06 9.88 1.44
CA PRO A 126 16.45 10.11 1.84
C PRO A 126 16.67 11.55 2.28
N ASN A 127 15.92 12.49 1.70
CA ASN A 127 16.15 13.92 1.83
C ASN A 127 15.56 14.50 3.11
N ILE A 128 14.37 14.05 3.52
CA ILE A 128 13.79 14.47 4.81
C ILE A 128 14.65 13.99 5.99
N SER A 129 15.16 12.75 5.94
CA SER A 129 16.02 12.18 6.97
C SER A 129 17.37 12.90 7.06
N THR A 130 17.92 13.29 5.90
CA THR A 130 19.15 14.09 5.82
C THR A 130 18.93 15.48 6.42
N LEU A 131 17.78 16.11 6.15
CA LEU A 131 17.45 17.42 6.71
C LEU A 131 17.31 17.39 8.23
N VAL A 132 16.74 16.32 8.80
CA VAL A 132 16.74 16.11 10.26
C VAL A 132 18.15 16.07 10.79
N GLY A 133 19.03 15.26 10.19
CA GLY A 133 20.43 15.17 10.61
C GLY A 133 21.16 16.51 10.56
N ASN A 134 20.91 17.30 9.51
CA ASN A 134 21.56 18.59 9.29
C ASN A 134 21.11 19.68 10.28
N LEU A 135 19.87 19.63 10.80
CA LEU A 135 19.41 20.55 11.84
C LEU A 135 20.27 20.49 13.12
N TYR A 136 20.91 19.34 13.37
CA TYR A 136 21.75 19.11 14.54
C TYR A 136 23.25 19.32 14.29
N ASN A 137 23.63 19.82 13.11
CA ASN A 137 25.01 20.26 12.86
C ASN A 137 25.35 21.55 13.61
N ASN A 138 24.33 22.29 14.05
CA ASN A 138 24.51 23.46 14.90
C ASN A 138 24.95 23.02 16.31
N GLU A 139 26.07 23.60 16.80
CA GLU A 139 26.63 23.26 18.12
C GLU A 139 25.61 23.35 19.25
N GLN A 140 24.67 24.30 19.18
CA GLN A 140 23.65 24.50 20.21
C GLN A 140 22.69 23.31 20.38
N TYR A 141 22.54 22.46 19.36
CA TYR A 141 21.60 21.32 19.37
C TYR A 141 22.31 19.97 19.26
N LYS A 142 23.62 19.95 19.02
CA LYS A 142 24.37 18.74 18.67
C LYS A 142 24.19 17.59 19.66
N GLU A 143 24.14 17.89 20.96
CA GLU A 143 23.93 16.90 22.04
C GLU A 143 22.53 16.28 22.04
N HIS A 144 21.54 16.94 21.42
CA HIS A 144 20.15 16.50 21.37
C HIS A 144 19.82 15.73 20.08
N LYS A 145 20.81 15.39 19.27
CA LYS A 145 20.62 14.73 17.96
C LYS A 145 19.88 13.40 18.10
N ASP A 146 20.34 12.51 18.98
CA ASP A 146 19.74 11.17 19.12
C ASP A 146 18.31 11.24 19.65
N ALA A 147 18.06 12.09 20.65
CA ALA A 147 16.71 12.39 21.13
C ALA A 147 15.82 12.97 20.01
N GLY A 148 16.39 13.79 19.14
CA GLY A 148 15.74 14.33 17.95
C GLY A 148 15.30 13.27 16.96
N PHE A 149 16.16 12.29 16.66
CA PHE A 149 15.81 11.14 15.82
C PHE A 149 14.72 10.27 16.45
N ASN A 150 14.77 10.03 17.76
CA ASN A 150 13.71 9.30 18.46
C ASN A 150 12.36 10.02 18.35
N ILE A 151 12.34 11.36 18.49
CA ILE A 151 11.14 12.16 18.28
C ILE A 151 10.65 12.03 16.84
N PHE A 152 11.55 12.18 15.86
CA PHE A 152 11.21 12.04 14.44
C PHE A 152 10.59 10.67 14.12
N TYR A 153 11.19 9.57 14.62
CA TYR A 153 10.66 8.21 14.45
C TYR A 153 9.34 7.97 15.16
N MET A 154 9.05 8.69 16.24
CA MET A 154 7.72 8.62 16.86
C MET A 154 6.62 9.10 15.90
N GLY A 155 6.92 10.08 15.03
CA GLY A 155 6.01 10.54 13.98
C GLY A 155 5.67 9.44 12.99
N ILE A 156 6.66 8.61 12.63
CA ILE A 156 6.47 7.44 11.78
C ILE A 156 5.46 6.47 12.40
N ASN A 157 5.64 6.13 13.67
CA ASN A 157 4.78 5.19 14.38
C ASN A 157 3.35 5.73 14.53
N ILE A 158 3.19 7.03 14.80
CA ILE A 158 1.87 7.67 14.89
C ILE A 158 1.15 7.62 13.53
N GLY A 159 1.84 7.95 12.44
CA GLY A 159 1.29 7.86 11.08
C GLY A 159 0.84 6.43 10.74
N ALA A 160 1.71 5.45 11.01
CA ALA A 160 1.45 4.03 10.78
C ALA A 160 0.30 3.47 11.65
N PHE A 161 0.12 4.01 12.86
CA PHE A 161 -0.97 3.60 13.74
C PHE A 161 -2.31 4.17 13.26
N VAL A 162 -2.38 5.47 13.01
CA VAL A 162 -3.63 6.17 12.66
C VAL A 162 -4.17 5.72 11.29
N CYS A 163 -3.28 5.43 10.33
CA CYS A 163 -3.69 5.09 8.97
C CYS A 163 -4.59 3.86 8.88
N ASN A 164 -4.39 2.85 9.74
CA ASN A 164 -5.16 1.62 9.70
C ASN A 164 -6.64 1.85 10.02
N PHE A 165 -6.94 2.72 10.99
CA PHE A 165 -8.33 3.06 11.34
C PHE A 165 -9.02 3.84 10.22
N VAL A 166 -8.30 4.81 9.63
CA VAL A 166 -8.83 5.60 8.52
C VAL A 166 -9.04 4.73 7.28
N ALA A 167 -8.09 3.84 6.99
CA ALA A 167 -8.19 2.88 5.89
C ALA A 167 -9.40 1.96 6.06
N ALA A 168 -9.58 1.37 7.25
CA ALA A 168 -10.69 0.48 7.55
C ALA A 168 -12.03 1.21 7.39
N TYR A 169 -12.18 2.39 7.99
CA TYR A 169 -13.40 3.21 7.87
C TYR A 169 -13.73 3.53 6.41
N LEU A 170 -12.77 4.10 5.67
CA LEU A 170 -13.02 4.54 4.30
C LEU A 170 -13.27 3.37 3.35
N ARG A 171 -12.50 2.27 3.49
CA ARG A 171 -12.69 1.06 2.70
C ARG A 171 -14.06 0.43 2.94
N ASN A 172 -14.46 0.28 4.21
CA ASN A 172 -15.71 -0.39 4.58
C ASN A 172 -16.94 0.43 4.17
N THR A 173 -16.88 1.75 4.35
CA THR A 173 -18.01 2.64 4.07
C THR A 173 -18.09 3.06 2.61
N TYR A 174 -16.99 3.48 2.00
CA TYR A 174 -16.97 4.13 0.68
C TYR A 174 -16.24 3.32 -0.40
N GLY A 175 -15.28 2.46 -0.02
CA GLY A 175 -14.55 1.58 -0.92
C GLY A 175 -13.06 1.89 -1.02
N TRP A 176 -12.35 1.08 -1.82
CA TRP A 176 -10.87 1.09 -1.89
C TRP A 176 -10.32 2.45 -2.32
N GLY A 177 -10.92 3.05 -3.34
CA GLY A 177 -10.43 4.31 -3.90
C GLY A 177 -10.44 5.47 -2.92
N TYR A 178 -11.41 5.51 -2.01
CA TYR A 178 -11.49 6.53 -0.97
C TYR A 178 -10.40 6.39 0.08
N ALA A 179 -10.01 5.15 0.41
CA ALA A 179 -8.87 4.92 1.29
C ALA A 179 -7.57 5.40 0.63
N PHE A 180 -7.34 5.08 -0.64
CA PHE A 180 -6.17 5.59 -1.38
C PHE A 180 -6.19 7.12 -1.51
N LEU A 181 -7.35 7.72 -1.77
CA LEU A 181 -7.50 9.17 -1.82
C LEU A 181 -7.15 9.84 -0.48
N ALA A 182 -7.50 9.22 0.66
CA ALA A 182 -7.10 9.73 1.96
C ALA A 182 -5.58 9.72 2.18
N ALA A 183 -4.87 8.71 1.68
CA ALA A 183 -3.40 8.75 1.64
C ALA A 183 -2.88 9.93 0.81
N GLY A 184 -3.50 10.21 -0.33
CA GLY A 184 -3.17 11.36 -1.18
C GLY A 184 -3.40 12.70 -0.49
N ILE A 185 -4.58 12.89 0.09
CA ILE A 185 -4.95 14.09 0.85
C ILE A 185 -4.01 14.29 2.05
N GLY A 186 -3.74 13.22 2.80
CA GLY A 186 -2.78 13.26 3.91
C GLY A 186 -1.39 13.70 3.46
N MET A 187 -0.91 13.16 2.34
CA MET A 187 0.36 13.57 1.75
C MET A 187 0.37 15.05 1.35
N PHE A 188 -0.71 15.57 0.75
CA PHE A 188 -0.82 17.00 0.42
C PHE A 188 -0.86 17.88 1.67
N PHE A 189 -1.49 17.45 2.76
CA PHE A 189 -1.38 18.14 4.05
C PHE A 189 0.06 18.14 4.58
N GLY A 190 0.78 17.02 4.47
CA GLY A 190 2.20 16.93 4.80
C GLY A 190 3.04 17.94 4.02
N VAL A 191 2.84 18.02 2.70
CA VAL A 191 3.52 19.00 1.83
C VAL A 191 3.14 20.42 2.23
N GLY A 192 1.84 20.71 2.41
CA GLY A 192 1.36 22.02 2.83
C GLY A 192 2.00 22.46 4.14
N TRP A 193 2.04 21.57 5.13
CA TRP A 193 2.71 21.80 6.41
C TRP A 193 4.20 22.09 6.22
N PHE A 194 4.90 21.28 5.44
CA PHE A 194 6.33 21.48 5.13
C PHE A 194 6.58 22.86 4.51
N LEU A 195 5.78 23.24 3.51
CA LEU A 195 5.87 24.53 2.83
C LEU A 195 5.74 25.71 3.82
N THR A 196 4.77 25.67 4.75
CA THR A 196 4.63 26.72 5.77
C THR A 196 5.81 26.78 6.75
N GLY A 197 6.46 25.63 7.00
CA GLY A 197 7.60 25.48 7.90
C GLY A 197 8.97 25.62 7.24
N MET A 198 9.06 25.82 5.92
CA MET A 198 10.32 25.79 5.16
C MET A 198 11.39 26.78 5.65
N LYS A 199 10.99 27.90 6.25
CA LYS A 199 11.92 28.87 6.84
C LYS A 199 12.74 28.28 7.99
N HIS A 200 12.18 27.30 8.71
CA HIS A 200 12.82 26.66 9.85
C HIS A 200 13.73 25.50 9.46
N THR A 201 13.76 25.13 8.18
CA THR A 201 14.61 24.05 7.64
C THR A 201 15.62 24.58 6.63
N ALA A 202 15.58 25.87 6.31
CA ALA A 202 16.45 26.51 5.33
C ALA A 202 17.94 26.44 5.70
N GLU A 203 18.26 26.61 7.00
CA GLU A 203 19.63 26.52 7.51
C GLU A 203 20.24 25.11 7.40
N ALA A 204 19.40 24.08 7.36
CA ALA A 204 19.81 22.68 7.23
C ALA A 204 19.91 22.23 5.76
N ASP A 205 19.44 23.05 4.82
CA ASP A 205 19.43 22.78 3.38
C ASP A 205 20.74 23.23 2.72
N VAL A 206 21.85 22.67 3.19
CA VAL A 206 23.20 23.01 2.72
C VAL A 206 23.66 21.98 1.70
N LEU A 207 23.77 22.39 0.44
CA LEU A 207 24.38 21.59 -0.61
C LEU A 207 25.88 21.41 -0.31
N LYS A 208 26.35 20.17 -0.34
CA LYS A 208 27.78 19.90 -0.18
C LYS A 208 28.51 20.40 -1.44
N PRO A 209 29.59 21.18 -1.30
CA PRO A 209 30.34 21.65 -2.46
C PRO A 209 30.98 20.47 -3.18
N THR A 210 30.88 20.44 -4.51
CA THR A 210 31.55 19.45 -5.36
C THR A 210 33.05 19.62 -5.25
N LYS A 211 33.77 18.53 -4.96
CA LYS A 211 35.23 18.54 -4.88
C LYS A 211 35.85 18.25 -6.26
N PRO A 212 37.06 18.77 -6.55
CA PRO A 212 37.79 18.38 -7.74
C PRO A 212 38.02 16.85 -7.74
N GLY A 213 37.51 16.16 -8.76
CA GLY A 213 37.54 14.68 -8.86
C GLY A 213 36.19 13.98 -8.65
N ASP A 214 35.14 14.70 -8.22
CA ASP A 214 33.80 14.12 -8.13
C ASP A 214 33.25 13.78 -9.52
N GLN A 215 32.86 12.52 -9.72
CA GLN A 215 32.22 12.08 -10.96
C GLN A 215 30.87 12.77 -11.16
N PRO A 216 30.52 13.21 -12.38
CA PRO A 216 29.19 13.74 -12.68
C PRO A 216 28.06 12.75 -12.30
N VAL A 217 26.92 13.27 -11.86
CA VAL A 217 25.76 12.45 -11.47
C VAL A 217 25.38 11.44 -12.56
N GLY A 218 25.35 11.88 -13.83
CA GLY A 218 25.01 11.01 -14.95
C GLY A 218 25.99 9.84 -15.13
N GLN A 219 27.28 10.03 -14.83
CA GLN A 219 28.27 8.94 -14.90
C GLN A 219 28.08 7.94 -13.76
N ILE A 220 27.80 8.41 -12.54
CA ILE A 220 27.50 7.55 -11.40
C ILE A 220 26.26 6.69 -11.71
N LEU A 221 25.19 7.32 -12.19
CA LEU A 221 23.96 6.62 -12.56
C LEU A 221 24.20 5.63 -13.70
N ALA A 222 24.93 6.02 -14.75
CA ALA A 222 25.24 5.12 -15.87
C ALA A 222 26.10 3.92 -15.43
N ALA A 223 27.07 4.12 -14.54
CA ALA A 223 27.94 3.06 -14.03
C ALA A 223 27.18 2.04 -13.17
N VAL A 224 26.16 2.49 -12.43
CA VAL A 224 25.34 1.61 -11.59
C VAL A 224 24.19 0.98 -12.38
N PHE A 225 23.36 1.81 -13.03
CA PHE A 225 22.14 1.36 -13.69
C PHE A 225 22.36 0.81 -15.10
N GLY A 226 23.44 1.18 -15.80
CA GLY A 226 23.73 0.65 -17.14
C GLY A 226 23.94 -0.87 -17.13
N PRO A 227 24.90 -1.40 -16.34
CA PRO A 227 25.06 -2.84 -16.18
C PRO A 227 23.83 -3.53 -15.59
N ALA A 228 23.17 -2.91 -14.60
CA ALA A 228 21.97 -3.47 -13.99
C ALA A 228 20.82 -3.61 -15.00
N ALA A 229 20.60 -2.61 -15.87
CA ALA A 229 19.58 -2.65 -16.92
C ALA A 229 19.90 -3.70 -17.99
N LEU A 230 21.17 -3.85 -18.37
CA LEU A 230 21.59 -4.90 -19.29
C LEU A 230 21.28 -6.29 -18.71
N PHE A 231 21.65 -6.53 -17.45
CA PHE A 231 21.38 -7.80 -16.79
C PHE A 231 19.89 -8.01 -16.52
N ALA A 232 19.13 -6.95 -16.24
CA ALA A 232 17.67 -7.02 -16.15
C ALA A 232 17.05 -7.49 -17.48
N ALA A 233 17.53 -6.96 -18.60
CA ALA A 233 17.10 -7.41 -19.93
C ALA A 233 17.48 -8.87 -20.18
N VAL A 234 18.69 -9.30 -19.76
CA VAL A 234 19.09 -10.71 -19.79
C VAL A 234 18.11 -11.57 -19.00
N GLY A 235 17.81 -11.22 -17.74
CA GLY A 235 16.85 -11.94 -16.91
C GLY A 235 15.43 -11.95 -17.49
N TRP A 236 15.03 -10.90 -18.21
CA TRP A 236 13.71 -10.84 -18.82
C TRP A 236 13.57 -11.69 -20.09
N PHE A 237 14.58 -11.68 -20.96
CA PHE A 237 14.50 -12.29 -22.30
C PHE A 237 15.13 -13.67 -22.39
N ILE A 238 16.30 -13.89 -21.76
CA ILE A 238 17.09 -15.11 -21.96
C ILE A 238 16.41 -16.35 -21.39
N PRO A 239 15.81 -16.34 -20.18
CA PRO A 239 15.08 -17.49 -19.66
C PRO A 239 14.06 -18.06 -20.66
N SER A 240 13.16 -17.21 -21.17
CA SER A 240 12.13 -17.66 -22.10
C SER A 240 12.68 -18.07 -23.48
N LEU A 241 13.88 -17.61 -23.86
CA LEU A 241 14.55 -18.07 -25.08
C LEU A 241 15.17 -19.46 -24.93
N VAL A 242 15.66 -19.82 -23.74
CA VAL A 242 16.36 -21.08 -23.49
C VAL A 242 15.38 -22.19 -23.05
N GLY A 243 14.44 -21.86 -22.17
CA GLY A 243 13.50 -22.83 -21.58
C GLY A 243 12.17 -22.98 -22.32
N GLY A 244 11.93 -22.20 -23.38
CA GLY A 244 10.66 -22.15 -24.10
C GLY A 244 9.71 -21.05 -23.61
N GLU A 245 8.60 -20.86 -24.34
CA GLU A 245 7.64 -19.78 -24.06
C GLU A 245 7.05 -19.91 -22.65
N GLY A 246 7.19 -18.84 -21.86
CA GLY A 246 6.69 -18.80 -20.48
C GLY A 246 7.67 -19.33 -19.42
N TRP A 247 8.81 -19.90 -19.80
CA TRP A 247 9.82 -20.32 -18.82
C TRP A 247 10.45 -19.12 -18.11
N THR A 248 10.58 -19.23 -16.78
CA THR A 248 11.19 -18.27 -15.86
C THR A 248 12.05 -19.02 -14.85
N VAL A 249 13.10 -18.38 -14.34
CA VAL A 249 14.04 -19.00 -13.37
C VAL A 249 13.48 -18.90 -11.95
N PHE A 250 12.92 -17.74 -11.60
CA PHE A 250 12.47 -17.36 -10.26
C PHE A 250 10.96 -17.05 -10.26
N GLY A 251 10.20 -17.80 -11.05
CA GLY A 251 8.73 -17.83 -11.05
C GLY A 251 8.05 -16.74 -11.87
N SER A 252 8.66 -15.56 -12.04
CA SER A 252 8.12 -14.50 -12.89
C SER A 252 9.22 -13.71 -13.60
N LYS A 253 8.88 -13.13 -14.76
CA LYS A 253 9.84 -12.33 -15.56
C LYS A 253 10.34 -11.10 -14.80
N SER A 254 9.49 -10.49 -13.96
CA SER A 254 9.88 -9.38 -13.11
C SER A 254 10.89 -9.79 -12.05
N ASN A 255 10.70 -10.96 -11.43
CA ASN A 255 11.65 -11.49 -10.44
C ASN A 255 12.98 -11.83 -11.08
N ASP A 256 12.96 -12.48 -12.25
CA ASP A 256 14.17 -12.78 -13.03
C ASP A 256 14.93 -11.50 -13.39
N ALA A 257 14.24 -10.51 -13.95
CA ALA A 257 14.86 -9.25 -14.31
C ALA A 257 15.48 -8.54 -13.09
N PHE A 258 14.78 -8.49 -11.97
CA PHE A 258 15.28 -7.83 -10.76
C PHE A 258 16.50 -8.56 -10.17
N LEU A 259 16.43 -9.89 -10.01
CA LEU A 259 17.52 -10.67 -9.43
C LEU A 259 18.77 -10.67 -10.32
N PHE A 260 18.60 -10.72 -11.64
CA PHE A 260 19.74 -10.56 -12.55
C PHE A 260 20.32 -9.15 -12.48
N ALA A 261 19.50 -8.10 -12.36
CA ALA A 261 19.96 -6.72 -12.18
C ALA A 261 20.83 -6.52 -10.92
N CYS A 262 20.66 -7.37 -9.90
CA CYS A 262 21.50 -7.36 -8.70
C CYS A 262 22.90 -7.97 -8.93
N LEU A 263 23.11 -8.82 -9.95
CA LEU A 263 24.39 -9.52 -10.17
C LEU A 263 25.58 -8.57 -10.41
N PRO A 264 25.46 -7.50 -11.25
CA PRO A 264 26.55 -6.53 -11.40
C PRO A 264 26.85 -5.77 -10.10
N VAL A 265 25.83 -5.51 -9.28
CA VAL A 265 25.98 -4.79 -8.00
C VAL A 265 26.71 -5.66 -6.99
N THR A 266 26.34 -6.94 -6.86
CA THR A 266 27.04 -7.88 -5.97
C THR A 266 28.47 -8.11 -6.44
N TRP A 267 28.69 -8.23 -7.76
CA TRP A 267 30.02 -8.31 -8.35
C TRP A 267 30.87 -7.05 -8.06
N PHE A 268 30.27 -5.85 -8.15
CA PHE A 268 30.95 -4.61 -7.83
C PHE A 268 31.48 -4.60 -6.40
N TYR A 269 30.65 -4.94 -5.41
CA TYR A 269 31.07 -5.01 -4.00
C TYR A 269 32.11 -6.11 -3.76
N TYR A 270 31.97 -7.26 -4.41
CA TYR A 270 32.98 -8.33 -4.34
C TYR A 270 34.34 -7.88 -4.90
N ARG A 271 34.33 -7.23 -6.07
CA ARG A 271 35.55 -6.69 -6.69
C ARG A 271 36.16 -5.60 -5.83
N LEU A 272 35.34 -4.72 -5.26
CA LEU A 272 35.77 -3.65 -4.37
C LEU A 272 36.48 -4.25 -3.15
N TRP A 273 35.88 -5.24 -2.49
CA TRP A 273 36.51 -5.95 -1.38
C TRP A 273 37.84 -6.61 -1.77
N LYS A 274 37.89 -7.29 -2.93
CA LYS A 274 39.11 -7.97 -3.38
C LYS A 274 40.24 -6.98 -3.74
N GLY A 275 39.89 -5.80 -4.23
CA GLY A 275 40.83 -4.76 -4.67
C GLY A 275 41.22 -3.73 -3.60
N SER A 276 40.58 -3.75 -2.44
CA SER A 276 40.95 -2.92 -1.29
C SER A 276 42.05 -3.55 -0.46
N ASP A 277 42.87 -2.70 0.18
CA ASP A 277 43.97 -3.09 1.07
C ASP A 277 43.81 -2.44 2.45
N GLY A 278 44.47 -3.02 3.46
CA GLY A 278 44.47 -2.49 4.84
C GLY A 278 43.08 -2.42 5.48
N GLU A 279 42.84 -1.34 6.22
CA GLU A 279 41.59 -1.13 6.97
C GLU A 279 40.33 -1.10 6.09
N ASP A 280 40.44 -0.61 4.85
CA ASP A 280 39.29 -0.53 3.95
C ASP A 280 38.80 -1.93 3.56
N LYS A 281 39.72 -2.88 3.37
CA LYS A 281 39.37 -4.28 3.08
C LYS A 281 38.61 -4.93 4.23
N GLU A 282 39.07 -4.70 5.46
CA GLU A 282 38.42 -5.23 6.67
C GLU A 282 37.01 -4.63 6.84
N ARG A 283 36.86 -3.32 6.65
CA ARG A 283 35.57 -2.62 6.72
C ARG A 283 34.60 -3.10 5.66
N ILE A 284 35.02 -3.19 4.40
CA ILE A 284 34.16 -3.71 3.32
C ILE A 284 33.83 -5.17 3.55
N GLY A 285 34.80 -5.97 4.00
CA GLY A 285 34.61 -7.38 4.33
C GLY A 285 33.56 -7.58 5.41
N ALA A 286 33.51 -6.71 6.42
CA ALA A 286 32.49 -6.72 7.47
C ALA A 286 31.09 -6.29 6.99
N LEU A 287 31.01 -5.44 5.95
CA LEU A 287 29.73 -5.03 5.36
C LEU A 287 29.05 -6.17 4.59
N LEU A 288 29.79 -7.07 3.94
CA LEU A 288 29.21 -8.17 3.15
C LEU A 288 28.29 -9.12 3.96
N PRO A 289 28.71 -9.70 5.11
CA PRO A 289 27.82 -10.53 5.92
C PRO A 289 26.68 -9.71 6.53
N LEU A 290 26.91 -8.43 6.86
CA LEU A 290 25.85 -7.54 7.32
C LEU A 290 24.78 -7.35 6.23
N PHE A 291 25.19 -7.12 4.97
CA PHE A 291 24.25 -7.02 3.84
C PHE A 291 23.48 -8.32 3.63
N ALA A 292 24.15 -9.49 3.73
CA ALA A 292 23.46 -10.77 3.64
C ALA A 292 22.37 -10.92 4.72
N ALA A 293 22.68 -10.56 5.96
CA ALA A 293 21.72 -10.58 7.06
C ALA A 293 20.56 -9.59 6.85
N VAL A 294 20.86 -8.37 6.38
CA VAL A 294 19.87 -7.33 6.09
C VAL A 294 18.94 -7.74 4.94
N ILE A 295 19.46 -8.37 3.89
CA ILE A 295 18.65 -8.91 2.79
C ILE A 295 17.67 -9.97 3.31
N ALA A 296 18.14 -10.92 4.12
CA ALA A 296 17.28 -11.93 4.70
C ALA A 296 16.21 -11.32 5.62
N PHE A 297 16.59 -10.34 6.45
CA PHE A 297 15.65 -9.61 7.30
C PHE A 297 14.55 -8.93 6.48
N TRP A 298 14.90 -8.16 5.44
CA TRP A 298 13.91 -7.43 4.64
C TRP A 298 13.04 -8.35 3.79
N ALA A 299 13.59 -9.47 3.30
CA ALA A 299 12.83 -10.49 2.59
C ALA A 299 11.71 -11.09 3.47
N ILE A 300 11.99 -11.29 4.76
CA ILE A 300 11.01 -11.76 5.76
C ILE A 300 10.06 -10.62 6.15
N PHE A 301 10.60 -9.43 6.43
CA PHE A 301 9.81 -8.30 6.93
C PHE A 301 8.73 -7.89 5.93
N HIS A 302 9.04 -7.83 4.63
CA HIS A 302 8.10 -7.39 3.60
C HIS A 302 7.00 -8.40 3.25
N GLN A 303 7.03 -9.59 3.85
CA GLN A 303 5.88 -10.51 3.82
C GLN A 303 4.67 -9.93 4.54
N ASN A 304 4.85 -8.90 5.38
CA ASN A 304 3.77 -8.22 6.09
C ASN A 304 2.66 -7.69 5.16
N GLY A 305 3.00 -7.07 4.02
CA GLY A 305 2.03 -6.51 3.08
C GLY A 305 1.55 -7.47 1.99
N ASP A 306 2.04 -8.73 1.95
CA ASP A 306 1.58 -9.72 0.98
C ASP A 306 1.18 -11.05 1.63
N ALA A 307 2.13 -11.95 1.91
CA ALA A 307 1.82 -13.30 2.40
C ALA A 307 1.07 -13.28 3.75
N LEU A 308 1.55 -12.49 4.72
CA LEU A 308 0.90 -12.39 6.04
C LEU A 308 -0.46 -11.70 5.96
N THR A 309 -0.59 -10.68 5.09
CA THR A 309 -1.88 -10.01 4.84
C THR A 309 -2.89 -10.96 4.18
N THR A 310 -2.45 -11.73 3.18
CA THR A 310 -3.29 -12.74 2.50
C THR A 310 -3.70 -13.84 3.47
N TRP A 311 -2.78 -14.26 4.35
CA TRP A 311 -3.07 -15.27 5.36
C TRP A 311 -4.09 -14.77 6.38
N ALA A 312 -3.96 -13.52 6.84
CA ALA A 312 -4.91 -12.90 7.75
C ALA A 312 -6.32 -12.75 7.12
N ASP A 313 -6.40 -12.52 5.81
CA ASP A 313 -7.69 -12.44 5.10
C ASP A 313 -8.38 -13.80 4.95
N ARG A 314 -7.62 -14.85 4.63
CA ARG A 314 -8.12 -16.19 4.23
C ARG A 314 -8.13 -17.26 5.31
N TYR A 315 -7.40 -17.09 6.41
CA TYR A 315 -7.24 -18.14 7.42
C TYR A 315 -7.46 -17.65 8.84
N THR A 316 -7.90 -16.40 9.02
CA THR A 316 -8.21 -15.84 10.34
C THR A 316 -9.70 -15.55 10.46
N ARG A 317 -10.29 -15.89 11.61
CA ARG A 317 -11.62 -15.44 11.99
C ARG A 317 -11.54 -13.98 12.42
N ARG A 318 -12.29 -13.12 11.73
CA ARG A 318 -12.25 -11.65 11.91
C ARG A 318 -13.52 -11.17 12.61
N GLU A 319 -13.85 -11.83 13.72
CA GLU A 319 -15.00 -11.49 14.54
C GLU A 319 -14.60 -10.50 15.62
N ILE A 320 -15.47 -9.53 15.85
CA ILE A 320 -15.30 -8.54 16.92
C ILE A 320 -16.13 -9.03 18.12
N PRO A 321 -15.58 -9.00 19.34
CA PRO A 321 -16.35 -9.32 20.54
C PRO A 321 -17.59 -8.44 20.65
N GLU A 322 -18.74 -8.99 21.05
CA GLU A 322 -20.01 -8.24 21.15
C GLU A 322 -19.88 -6.97 22.00
N ALA A 323 -19.07 -7.02 23.07
CA ALA A 323 -18.79 -5.87 23.93
C ALA A 323 -18.09 -4.70 23.20
N ALA A 324 -17.31 -4.98 22.15
CA ALA A 324 -16.59 -4.00 21.36
C ALA A 324 -17.36 -3.56 20.11
N ALA A 325 -18.39 -4.30 19.69
CA ALA A 325 -19.13 -4.04 18.46
C ALA A 325 -19.77 -2.65 18.41
N PRO A 326 -20.50 -2.14 19.43
CA PRO A 326 -21.13 -0.82 19.36
C PRO A 326 -20.11 0.32 19.17
N LEU A 327 -18.95 0.22 19.82
CA LEU A 327 -17.87 1.21 19.70
C LEU A 327 -17.27 1.18 18.29
N LEU A 328 -16.92 -0.01 17.80
CA LEU A 328 -16.29 -0.16 16.49
C LEU A 328 -17.24 0.12 15.34
N GLU A 329 -18.54 -0.17 15.49
CA GLU A 329 -19.57 0.20 14.52
C GLU A 329 -19.75 1.72 14.49
N GLY A 330 -19.74 2.38 15.66
CA GLY A 330 -19.84 3.84 15.76
C GLY A 330 -18.71 4.60 15.06
N VAL A 331 -17.53 4.00 14.94
CA VAL A 331 -16.38 4.55 14.19
C VAL A 331 -16.22 3.94 12.79
N GLY A 332 -17.20 3.12 12.35
CA GLY A 332 -17.20 2.43 11.05
C GLY A 332 -16.02 1.48 10.82
N GLY A 333 -15.42 0.97 11.90
CA GLY A 333 -14.33 -0.01 11.87
C GLY A 333 -14.81 -1.45 11.63
N VAL A 334 -16.12 -1.68 11.49
CA VAL A 334 -16.72 -3.01 11.29
C VAL A 334 -17.17 -3.19 9.84
N GLN A 335 -16.74 -4.28 9.23
CA GLN A 335 -17.31 -4.78 7.98
C GLN A 335 -18.43 -5.76 8.32
N ARG A 336 -19.67 -5.45 7.91
CA ARG A 336 -20.78 -6.40 8.02
C ARG A 336 -20.75 -7.36 6.84
N VAL A 337 -20.81 -8.65 7.15
CA VAL A 337 -20.76 -9.73 6.19
C VAL A 337 -21.97 -10.64 6.43
N ASP A 338 -22.68 -11.00 5.35
CA ASP A 338 -23.87 -11.83 5.39
C ASP A 338 -23.82 -12.94 4.32
N THR A 339 -24.70 -13.93 4.47
CA THR A 339 -24.83 -15.06 3.55
C THR A 339 -25.67 -14.72 2.31
N SER A 340 -25.85 -13.43 1.99
CA SER A 340 -26.51 -13.05 0.74
C SER A 340 -25.67 -13.49 -0.46
N LEU A 341 -26.35 -14.02 -1.48
CA LEU A 341 -25.71 -14.43 -2.71
C LEU A 341 -25.29 -13.19 -3.49
N ARG A 342 -23.98 -13.07 -3.69
CA ARG A 342 -23.37 -12.03 -4.51
C ARG A 342 -22.53 -12.69 -5.59
N GLU A 343 -22.28 -11.93 -6.65
CA GLU A 343 -21.40 -12.39 -7.71
C GLU A 343 -19.96 -12.42 -7.16
N ILE A 344 -19.38 -13.62 -7.06
CA ILE A 344 -18.01 -13.84 -6.57
C ILE A 344 -17.16 -14.43 -7.69
N THR A 345 -15.87 -14.11 -7.67
CA THR A 345 -14.89 -14.74 -8.56
C THR A 345 -14.60 -16.15 -8.05
N VAL A 346 -14.78 -17.15 -8.92
CA VAL A 346 -14.42 -18.53 -8.61
C VAL A 346 -12.91 -18.63 -8.53
N THR A 347 -12.39 -19.19 -7.44
CA THR A 347 -10.95 -19.41 -7.26
C THR A 347 -10.62 -20.87 -7.02
N ASP A 348 -9.45 -21.31 -7.46
CA ASP A 348 -8.90 -22.62 -7.10
C ASP A 348 -8.44 -22.68 -5.63
N ASP A 349 -7.95 -23.85 -5.20
CA ASP A 349 -7.44 -24.09 -3.82
C ASP A 349 -6.24 -23.18 -3.46
N HIS A 350 -5.57 -22.61 -4.46
CA HIS A 350 -4.46 -21.68 -4.32
C HIS A 350 -4.92 -20.21 -4.40
N GLY A 351 -6.20 -19.97 -4.63
CA GLY A 351 -6.78 -18.63 -4.73
C GLY A 351 -6.69 -17.97 -6.09
N ASN A 352 -6.23 -18.68 -7.12
CA ASN A 352 -6.18 -18.14 -8.47
C ASN A 352 -7.59 -18.11 -9.07
N PRO A 353 -7.97 -17.01 -9.75
CA PRO A 353 -9.22 -16.97 -10.50
C PRO A 353 -9.27 -18.08 -11.55
N VAL A 354 -10.31 -18.91 -11.48
CA VAL A 354 -10.61 -19.89 -12.53
C VAL A 354 -11.08 -19.12 -13.75
N LEU A 355 -10.49 -19.35 -14.93
CA LEU A 355 -10.89 -18.64 -16.16
C LEU A 355 -12.05 -19.36 -16.85
N GLY A 356 -13.04 -18.59 -17.29
CA GLY A 356 -14.12 -19.07 -18.14
C GLY A 356 -13.68 -19.26 -19.60
N PRO A 357 -14.59 -19.76 -20.47
CA PRO A 357 -14.30 -19.99 -21.89
C PRO A 357 -13.88 -18.72 -22.67
N ASP A 358 -14.20 -17.54 -22.13
CA ASP A 358 -13.87 -16.23 -22.68
C ASP A 358 -12.52 -15.68 -22.18
N GLY A 359 -11.79 -16.47 -21.38
CA GLY A 359 -10.50 -16.08 -20.78
C GLY A 359 -10.63 -15.08 -19.64
N LYS A 360 -11.84 -14.77 -19.18
CA LYS A 360 -12.08 -13.89 -18.03
C LYS A 360 -12.29 -14.71 -16.76
N PRO A 361 -12.04 -14.13 -15.57
CA PRO A 361 -12.38 -14.79 -14.31
C PRO A 361 -13.84 -15.25 -14.30
N ALA A 362 -14.04 -16.56 -14.12
CA ALA A 362 -15.34 -17.17 -13.95
C ALA A 362 -16.00 -16.61 -12.69
N LYS A 363 -17.31 -16.38 -12.79
CA LYS A 363 -18.10 -15.81 -11.73
C LYS A 363 -19.25 -16.74 -11.36
N GLU A 364 -19.53 -16.84 -10.08
CA GLU A 364 -20.66 -17.59 -9.56
C GLU A 364 -21.42 -16.77 -8.51
N LEU A 365 -22.66 -17.15 -8.22
CA LEU A 365 -23.43 -16.57 -7.12
C LEU A 365 -23.12 -17.36 -5.84
N GLY A 366 -22.44 -16.71 -4.90
CA GLY A 366 -22.05 -17.31 -3.63
C GLY A 366 -22.10 -16.32 -2.47
N PRO A 367 -22.01 -16.80 -1.22
CA PRO A 367 -21.84 -15.94 -0.06
C PRO A 367 -20.47 -15.26 -0.09
N ASP A 368 -20.24 -14.29 0.81
CA ASP A 368 -18.95 -13.64 0.93
C ASP A 368 -17.81 -14.65 1.16
N PRO A 369 -16.66 -14.53 0.44
CA PRO A 369 -15.51 -15.43 0.61
C PRO A 369 -14.99 -15.52 2.05
N TYR A 370 -15.28 -14.54 2.92
CA TYR A 370 -14.99 -14.62 4.35
C TYR A 370 -15.54 -15.90 5.00
N PHE A 371 -16.70 -16.39 4.56
CA PHE A 371 -17.31 -17.59 5.14
C PHE A 371 -16.54 -18.88 4.87
N ASN A 372 -15.54 -18.86 3.99
CA ASN A 372 -14.59 -19.97 3.85
C ASN A 372 -13.75 -20.17 5.12
N ASN A 373 -13.64 -19.14 5.96
CA ASN A 373 -12.90 -19.18 7.22
C ASN A 373 -13.76 -19.69 8.39
N VAL A 374 -15.05 -19.95 8.15
CA VAL A 374 -16.05 -20.28 9.17
C VAL A 374 -16.73 -21.62 8.84
N PRO A 375 -16.81 -22.59 9.77
CA PRO A 375 -17.53 -23.84 9.56
C PRO A 375 -19.00 -23.58 9.17
N LYS A 376 -19.52 -24.33 8.19
CA LYS A 376 -20.90 -24.17 7.70
C LYS A 376 -21.97 -24.25 8.80
N SER A 377 -21.69 -24.95 9.91
CA SER A 377 -22.58 -25.05 11.08
C SER A 377 -22.72 -23.73 11.86
N GLU A 378 -21.75 -22.83 11.74
CA GLU A 378 -21.70 -21.54 12.44
C GLU A 378 -22.16 -20.37 11.55
N TRP A 379 -22.60 -20.65 10.31
CA TRP A 379 -23.03 -19.61 9.39
C TRP A 379 -24.32 -18.94 9.87
N PRO A 380 -24.43 -17.60 9.75
CA PRO A 380 -25.68 -16.91 10.05
C PRO A 380 -26.76 -17.31 9.03
N PRO A 381 -28.03 -17.34 9.45
CA PRO A 381 -29.13 -17.66 8.54
C PRO A 381 -29.17 -16.66 7.38
N PRO A 382 -29.59 -17.10 6.17
CA PRO A 382 -29.71 -16.22 5.03
C PRO A 382 -30.64 -15.04 5.35
N PRO A 383 -30.31 -13.82 4.91
CA PRO A 383 -31.17 -12.66 5.12
C PRO A 383 -32.54 -12.93 4.52
N ALA A 384 -33.60 -12.55 5.23
CA ALA A 384 -34.97 -12.72 4.75
C ALA A 384 -35.12 -12.07 3.36
N PRO A 385 -35.79 -12.72 2.39
CA PRO A 385 -35.95 -12.15 1.06
C PRO A 385 -36.62 -10.78 1.22
N ALA A 386 -35.97 -9.74 0.69
CA ALA A 386 -36.59 -8.44 0.56
C ALA A 386 -37.89 -8.65 -0.21
N CYS A 387 -39.04 -8.48 0.44
CA CYS A 387 -40.31 -8.39 -0.25
C CYS A 387 -40.18 -7.19 -1.18
N LYS A 388 -39.87 -7.44 -2.46
CA LYS A 388 -40.04 -6.45 -3.51
C LYS A 388 -41.50 -6.03 -3.42
N ALA A 389 -41.75 -4.76 -3.10
CA ALA A 389 -43.05 -4.18 -3.33
C ALA A 389 -43.26 -4.29 -4.85
N GLU A 390 -44.03 -5.27 -5.29
CA GLU A 390 -44.60 -5.25 -6.63
C GLU A 390 -45.32 -3.92 -6.75
N VAL A 391 -44.83 -3.06 -7.63
CA VAL A 391 -45.60 -1.92 -8.12
C VAL A 391 -46.79 -2.54 -8.83
N LEU A 392 -47.92 -2.60 -8.14
CA LEU A 392 -49.19 -3.00 -8.73
C LEU A 392 -49.46 -2.03 -9.88
N THR A 393 -49.28 -2.49 -11.12
CA THR A 393 -49.87 -1.81 -12.26
C THR A 393 -51.38 -1.99 -12.20
N PRO A 394 -52.19 -1.04 -12.74
CA PRO A 394 -53.65 -1.12 -12.70
C PRO A 394 -54.24 -2.43 -13.28
N GLU A 395 -53.46 -3.19 -14.06
CA GLU A 395 -53.87 -4.48 -14.64
C GLU A 395 -53.73 -5.68 -13.68
N THR A 396 -53.03 -5.54 -12.54
CA THR A 396 -52.83 -6.64 -11.59
C THR A 396 -53.89 -6.74 -10.48
N GLU A 397 -54.80 -5.76 -10.37
CA GLU A 397 -55.90 -5.80 -9.39
C GLU A 397 -56.95 -6.90 -9.67
N ALA A 398 -57.06 -7.38 -10.90
CA ALA A 398 -58.08 -8.38 -11.26
C ALA A 398 -57.73 -9.83 -10.84
N SER A 399 -56.48 -10.13 -10.47
CA SER A 399 -56.05 -11.50 -10.10
C SER A 399 -55.80 -11.73 -8.61
N ALA A 400 -55.93 -10.69 -7.78
CA ALA A 400 -55.61 -10.72 -6.33
C ALA A 400 -56.68 -11.41 -5.44
N ARG A 401 -57.42 -12.40 -5.96
CA ARG A 401 -58.33 -13.27 -5.19
C ARG A 401 -57.77 -14.68 -5.02
N ARG A 402 -56.50 -14.82 -4.65
CA ARG A 402 -55.95 -16.07 -4.10
C ARG A 402 -55.31 -15.80 -2.73
N PRO A 403 -55.54 -16.67 -1.72
CA PRO A 403 -54.96 -16.48 -0.39
C PRO A 403 -53.43 -16.56 -0.48
N ARG A 404 -52.75 -15.57 0.12
CA ARG A 404 -51.27 -15.52 0.19
C ARG A 404 -50.74 -16.69 1.04
N PRO A 405 -49.55 -17.26 0.72
CA PRO A 405 -48.91 -18.29 1.53
C PRO A 405 -48.59 -17.80 2.96
N SER A 406 -48.66 -18.70 3.93
CA SER A 406 -48.52 -18.45 5.38
C SER A 406 -47.19 -17.81 5.82
N TRP A 407 -46.17 -17.79 4.97
CA TRP A 407 -44.86 -17.19 5.25
C TRP A 407 -44.84 -15.65 5.12
N CYS A 408 -45.92 -15.05 4.61
CA CYS A 408 -46.10 -13.59 4.52
C CYS A 408 -47.20 -13.10 5.48
N ARG A 409 -47.03 -13.30 6.79
CA ARG A 409 -47.79 -12.56 7.81
C ARG A 409 -46.83 -11.65 8.58
N PRO A 410 -47.00 -10.31 8.56
CA PRO A 410 -46.19 -9.44 9.39
C PRO A 410 -46.57 -9.63 10.86
N SER A 411 -45.59 -10.00 11.69
CA SER A 411 -45.64 -9.92 13.14
C SER A 411 -45.58 -8.45 13.56
N CYS A 412 -46.73 -7.77 13.56
CA CYS A 412 -46.84 -6.46 14.20
C CYS A 412 -46.80 -6.63 15.72
N SER A 413 -45.63 -6.47 16.33
CA SER A 413 -45.49 -6.10 17.74
C SER A 413 -44.78 -4.76 17.86
N SER A 414 -45.52 -3.66 17.94
CA SER A 414 -45.08 -2.50 18.72
C SER A 414 -46.27 -1.58 19.05
N ARG A 415 -46.23 -1.11 20.30
CA ARG A 415 -47.12 -0.13 20.91
C ARG A 415 -47.01 1.23 20.19
N SER A 416 -48.13 1.89 19.92
CA SER A 416 -48.56 3.09 20.68
C SER A 416 -49.49 4.03 19.88
N THR A 417 -50.61 4.34 20.52
CA THR A 417 -51.36 5.60 20.54
C THR A 417 -52.16 6.11 19.32
N ARG A 418 -53.48 6.25 19.62
CA ARG A 418 -54.46 7.31 19.26
C ARG A 418 -55.56 6.99 18.23
N SER A 419 -56.69 6.58 18.81
CA SER A 419 -58.05 7.12 18.63
C SER A 419 -58.60 7.34 17.21
N SER A 420 -59.56 6.50 16.80
CA SER A 420 -60.97 6.91 16.67
C SER A 420 -61.85 5.72 16.29
N SER A 421 -62.80 5.43 17.18
CA SER A 421 -64.03 4.64 17.08
C SER A 421 -64.48 4.10 15.71
N CYS A 422 -64.65 2.77 15.66
CA CYS A 422 -65.48 2.05 14.68
C CYS A 422 -66.98 2.16 15.02
N SER A 423 -67.81 2.15 13.98
CA SER A 423 -69.13 1.51 13.97
C SER A 423 -69.08 0.37 12.97
#